data_AF-A0A1L8MLQ3-F1
#
_entry.id   AF-A0A1L8MLQ3-F1
#
_cell.length_a   1.000
_cell.length_b   1.000
_cell.length_c   1.000
_cell.angle_alpha   90.00
_cell.angle_beta   90.00
_cell.angle_gamma   90.00
#
_symmetry.space_group_name_H-M   'P 1'
#
loop_
_entity.id
_entity.type
_entity.pdbx_description
1 polymer ?
#
loop_
_entity_poly.entity_id
_entity_poly.type
_entity_poly.pdbx_seq_one_letter_code
_entity_poly.pdbx_strand_id
1 'polypeptide(L)'
;MTFLRSILAYFFAAMMINIFWPLLATPFGPYAGFIAGALVIGPTWFICHYKGFISQGKHLALDMGGAIATSVLVKTALNASFSESLAALPTFLAIIIGAILAGWFYWKIEGAEK
;
A
#
# COMPACT_ATOMS: atom_id res chain seq x y z
N MET A 1 15.26 -5.21 -16.40
CA MET A 1 15.08 -5.37 -14.95
C MET A 1 15.42 -6.81 -14.59
N THR A 2 16.30 -7.07 -13.62
CA THR A 2 16.50 -8.46 -13.16
C THR A 2 15.42 -8.77 -12.12
N PHE A 3 14.78 -9.93 -12.24
CA PHE A 3 13.69 -10.41 -11.37
C PHE A 3 13.98 -10.23 -9.87
N LEU A 4 15.22 -10.54 -9.46
CA LEU A 4 15.67 -10.39 -8.07
C LEU A 4 15.61 -8.94 -7.56
N ARG A 5 15.96 -7.95 -8.40
CA ARG A 5 15.89 -6.53 -8.00
C ARG A 5 14.48 -6.10 -7.69
N SER A 6 13.50 -6.55 -8.48
CA SER A 6 12.09 -6.24 -8.24
C SER A 6 11.58 -6.91 -6.97
N ILE A 7 11.95 -8.18 -6.70
CA ILE A 7 11.61 -8.84 -5.43
C ILE A 7 12.13 -8.04 -4.24
N LEU A 8 13.40 -7.63 -4.26
CA LEU A 8 14.00 -6.87 -3.17
C LEU A 8 13.36 -5.50 -2.99
N ALA A 9 12.96 -4.84 -4.08
CA ALA A 9 12.25 -3.56 -4.01
C ALA A 9 10.83 -3.70 -3.45
N TYR A 10 10.08 -4.73 -3.84
CA TYR A 10 8.78 -5.05 -3.26
C TYR A 10 8.89 -5.40 -1.77
N PHE A 11 9.92 -6.19 -1.40
CA PHE A 11 10.22 -6.48 0.00
C PHE A 11 10.53 -5.21 0.80
N PHE A 12 11.40 -4.35 0.26
CA PHE A 12 11.73 -3.06 0.89
C PHE A 12 10.47 -2.21 1.10
N ALA A 13 9.61 -2.10 0.09
CA ALA A 13 8.37 -1.33 0.20
C ALA A 13 7.44 -1.88 1.28
N ALA A 14 7.23 -3.19 1.31
CA ALA A 14 6.43 -3.84 2.34
C ALA A 14 7.03 -3.65 3.75
N MET A 15 8.35 -3.75 3.87
CA MET A 15 9.08 -3.57 5.13
C MET A 15 8.91 -2.15 5.67
N MET A 16 9.05 -1.12 4.83
CA MET A 16 8.88 0.28 5.22
C MET A 16 7.49 0.51 5.84
N ILE A 17 6.42 0.04 5.20
CA ILE A 17 5.08 0.21 5.75
C ILE A 17 4.89 -0.56 7.05
N ASN A 18 5.36 -1.82 7.13
CA ASN A 18 5.21 -2.62 8.34
C ASN A 18 5.98 -2.05 9.55
N ILE A 19 7.14 -1.43 9.34
CA ILE A 19 7.95 -0.82 10.40
C ILE A 19 7.32 0.50 10.88
N PHE A 20 6.93 1.37 9.95
CA PHE A 20 6.52 2.73 10.29
C PHE A 20 5.04 2.87 10.58
N TRP A 21 4.17 1.97 10.09
CA TRP A 21 2.73 2.06 10.31
C TRP A 21 2.34 2.14 11.79
N PRO A 22 2.86 1.30 12.72
CA PRO A 22 2.50 1.39 14.14
C PRO A 22 2.84 2.75 14.79
N LEU A 23 3.92 3.39 14.31
CA LEU A 23 4.39 4.70 14.78
C LEU A 23 3.47 5.84 14.32
N LEU A 24 2.69 5.63 13.27
CA LEU A 24 1.78 6.63 12.70
C LEU A 24 0.32 6.36 13.06
N ALA A 25 -0.09 5.09 13.10
CA ALA A 25 -1.45 4.68 13.39
C ALA A 25 -1.90 5.12 14.80
N THR A 26 -1.04 4.93 15.80
CA THR A 26 -1.34 5.26 17.20
C THR A 26 -1.56 6.75 17.44
N PRO A 27 -0.64 7.65 17.06
CA PRO A 27 -0.80 9.09 17.33
C PRO A 27 -1.81 9.79 16.42
N PHE A 28 -2.00 9.32 15.19
CA PHE A 28 -2.78 10.06 14.18
C PHE A 28 -4.13 9.42 13.84
N GLY A 29 -4.40 8.19 14.31
CA GLY A 29 -5.69 7.52 14.18
C GLY A 29 -6.24 7.57 12.74
N PRO A 30 -7.43 8.15 12.50
CA PRO A 30 -8.02 8.23 11.16
C PRO A 30 -7.15 8.94 10.10
N TYR A 31 -6.29 9.87 10.51
CA TYR A 31 -5.41 10.62 9.60
C TYR A 31 -4.09 9.90 9.31
N ALA A 32 -3.81 8.77 9.98
CA ALA A 32 -2.58 8.04 9.83
C ALA A 32 -2.33 7.60 8.38
N GLY A 33 -3.38 7.27 7.62
CA GLY A 33 -3.27 6.92 6.20
C GLY A 33 -2.72 8.07 5.34
N PHE A 34 -3.22 9.29 5.54
CA PHE A 34 -2.74 10.48 4.83
C PHE A 34 -1.28 10.79 5.18
N ILE A 35 -0.95 10.74 6.47
CA ILE A 35 0.40 11.03 6.98
C ILE A 35 1.40 9.96 6.53
N ALA A 36 1.04 8.68 6.61
CA ALA A 36 1.85 7.58 6.08
C ALA A 36 2.04 7.70 4.57
N GLY A 37 1.00 8.17 3.85
CA GLY A 37 1.05 8.57 2.45
C GLY A 37 2.21 9.51 2.16
N ALA A 38 2.25 10.63 2.87
CA ALA A 38 3.24 11.68 2.65
C ALA A 38 4.65 11.31 3.14
N LEU A 39 4.77 10.70 4.33
CA LEU A 39 6.05 10.52 5.01
C LEU A 39 6.75 9.20 4.70
N VAL A 40 6.01 8.17 4.32
CA VAL A 40 6.55 6.82 4.13
C VAL A 40 6.27 6.31 2.72
N ILE A 41 5.00 6.22 2.33
CA ILE A 41 4.58 5.63 1.05
C ILE A 41 5.16 6.42 -0.11
N GLY A 42 5.04 7.75 -0.12
CA GLY A 42 5.56 8.62 -1.19
C GLY A 42 7.08 8.50 -1.38
N PRO A 43 7.90 8.69 -0.32
CA PRO A 43 9.35 8.51 -0.42
C PRO A 43 9.77 7.08 -0.82
N THR A 44 9.12 6.05 -0.28
CA THR A 44 9.37 4.66 -0.66
C THR A 44 9.03 4.42 -2.13
N TRP A 45 7.89 4.94 -2.59
CA TRP A 45 7.48 4.90 -3.99
C TRP A 45 8.53 5.57 -4.87
N PHE A 46 8.98 6.78 -4.51
CA PHE A 46 10.01 7.49 -5.28
C PHE A 46 11.28 6.66 -5.41
N ILE A 47 11.79 6.08 -4.32
CA ILE A 47 13.00 5.24 -4.35
C ILE A 47 12.81 4.02 -5.27
N CYS A 48 11.67 3.34 -5.17
CA CYS A 48 11.38 2.13 -5.92
C CYS A 48 11.16 2.40 -7.42
N HIS A 49 10.46 3.48 -7.77
CA HIS A 49 10.07 3.77 -9.15
C HIS A 49 11.05 4.68 -9.88
N TYR A 50 11.64 5.69 -9.23
CA TYR A 50 12.60 6.59 -9.87
C TYR A 50 13.85 5.84 -10.35
N LYS A 51 14.31 4.85 -9.58
CA LYS A 51 15.41 3.95 -9.98
C LYS A 51 14.96 2.80 -10.87
N GLY A 52 13.66 2.74 -11.20
CA GLY A 52 13.05 1.73 -12.06
C GLY A 52 13.01 0.32 -11.48
N PHE A 53 13.21 0.13 -10.17
CA PHE A 53 13.26 -1.19 -9.53
C PHE A 53 11.90 -1.91 -9.53
N ILE A 54 10.82 -1.15 -9.46
CA ILE A 54 9.44 -1.61 -9.67
C ILE A 54 8.94 -0.98 -10.97
N SER A 55 8.47 -1.82 -11.90
CA SER A 55 7.90 -1.32 -13.15
C SER A 55 6.52 -0.72 -12.92
N GLN A 56 6.35 0.53 -13.33
CA GLN A 56 5.05 1.19 -13.34
C GLN A 56 4.41 1.13 -14.73
N GLY A 57 3.12 0.82 -14.77
CA GLY A 57 2.32 1.03 -15.97
C GLY A 57 2.09 2.53 -16.19
N LYS A 58 1.80 2.95 -17.43
CA LYS A 58 1.51 4.36 -17.75
C LYS A 58 0.33 4.96 -16.97
N HIS A 59 -0.57 4.11 -16.44
CA HIS A 59 -1.89 4.50 -15.92
C HIS A 59 -2.25 3.82 -14.59
N LEU A 60 -1.35 3.04 -14.00
CA LEU A 60 -1.66 2.22 -12.83
C LEU A 60 -0.49 2.20 -11.85
N ALA A 61 -0.64 2.93 -10.74
CA ALA A 61 0.24 2.93 -9.57
C ALA A 61 -0.15 1.85 -8.54
N LEU A 62 -0.50 0.65 -9.01
CA LEU A 62 -0.98 -0.47 -8.17
C LEU A 62 0.10 -1.51 -7.83
N ASP A 63 1.24 -1.42 -8.50
CA ASP A 63 2.37 -2.34 -8.41
C ASP A 63 2.93 -2.45 -6.99
N MET A 64 3.36 -1.35 -6.38
CA MET A 64 3.90 -1.36 -5.02
C MET A 64 2.81 -1.62 -3.96
N GLY A 65 1.59 -1.10 -4.19
CA GLY A 65 0.46 -1.24 -3.27
C GLY A 65 0.04 -2.70 -3.08
N GLY A 66 0.06 -3.51 -4.15
CA GLY A 66 -0.27 -4.94 -4.06
C GLY A 66 0.70 -5.73 -3.17
N ALA A 67 2.00 -5.45 -3.26
CA ALA A 67 3.01 -6.08 -2.40
C ALA A 67 2.82 -5.71 -0.93
N ILE A 68 2.58 -4.43 -0.64
CA ILE A 68 2.30 -3.95 0.72
C ILE A 68 1.04 -4.61 1.28
N ALA A 69 -0.07 -4.57 0.53
CA ALA A 69 -1.35 -5.14 0.97
C ALA A 69 -1.24 -6.64 1.24
N THR A 70 -0.59 -7.39 0.35
CA THR A 70 -0.38 -8.84 0.51
C THR A 70 0.48 -9.14 1.73
N SER A 71 1.58 -8.40 1.91
CA SER A 71 2.46 -8.57 3.07
C SER A 71 1.73 -8.31 4.38
N VAL A 72 0.98 -7.21 4.48
CA VAL A 72 0.22 -6.88 5.69
C VAL A 72 -0.85 -7.93 5.94
N LEU A 73 -1.59 -8.36 4.92
CA LEU A 73 -2.62 -9.38 5.05
C LEU A 73 -2.05 -10.70 5.58
N VAL A 74 -0.98 -11.21 4.96
CA VAL A 74 -0.34 -12.46 5.38
C VAL A 74 0.23 -12.33 6.79
N LYS A 75 0.94 -11.24 7.09
CA LYS A 75 1.48 -10.99 8.44
C LYS A 75 0.35 -11.00 9.48
N THR A 76 -0.74 -10.29 9.23
CA THR A 76 -1.87 -10.21 10.16
C THR A 76 -2.55 -11.57 10.30
N ALA A 77 -2.83 -12.28 9.21
CA ALA A 77 -3.46 -13.59 9.24
C ALA A 77 -2.64 -14.64 10.02
N LEU A 78 -1.30 -14.59 9.92
CA LEU A 78 -0.42 -15.50 10.67
C LEU A 78 -0.38 -15.21 12.18
N ASN A 79 -0.68 -13.97 12.60
CA ASN A 79 -0.64 -13.56 14.00
C ASN A 79 -2.04 -13.47 14.65
N ALA A 80 -3.10 -13.56 13.86
CA ALA A 80 -4.48 -13.43 14.33
C ALA A 80 -5.11 -14.80 14.57
N SER A 81 -5.94 -14.89 15.59
CA SER A 81 -6.91 -15.96 15.74
C SER A 81 -8.00 -15.88 14.66
N PHE A 82 -8.76 -16.97 14.52
CA PHE A 82 -9.92 -17.00 13.62
C PHE A 82 -10.96 -15.92 13.99
N SER A 83 -11.21 -15.70 15.28
CA SER A 83 -12.16 -14.69 15.76
C SER A 83 -11.70 -13.26 15.43
N GLU A 84 -10.41 -12.97 15.58
CA GLU A 84 -9.85 -11.65 15.22
C GLU A 84 -9.92 -11.41 13.71
N SER A 85 -9.72 -12.45 12.91
CA SER A 85 -9.87 -12.39 11.45
C SER A 85 -11.31 -12.04 11.04
N LEU A 86 -12.32 -12.63 11.70
CA LEU A 86 -13.73 -12.27 11.48
C LEU A 86 -14.04 -10.84 11.92
N ALA A 87 -13.51 -10.41 13.07
CA ALA A 87 -13.71 -9.06 13.58
C ALA A 87 -13.10 -7.98 12.66
N ALA A 88 -12.11 -8.34 11.84
CA ALA A 88 -11.48 -7.44 10.88
C ALA A 88 -12.28 -7.26 9.57
N LEU A 89 -13.31 -8.07 9.29
CA LEU A 89 -14.09 -8.01 8.05
C LEU A 89 -14.70 -6.62 7.75
N PRO A 90 -15.30 -5.90 8.72
CA PRO A 90 -15.82 -4.56 8.46
C PRO A 90 -14.73 -3.59 8.00
N THR A 91 -13.56 -3.65 8.64
CA THR A 91 -12.39 -2.84 8.25
C THR A 91 -11.92 -3.21 6.84
N PHE A 92 -11.88 -4.50 6.52
CA PHE A 92 -11.49 -4.97 5.19
C PHE A 92 -12.45 -4.46 4.10
N LEU A 93 -13.77 -4.49 4.36
CA LEU A 93 -14.78 -3.93 3.45
C LEU A 93 -14.63 -2.41 3.27
N ALA A 94 -14.38 -1.68 4.37
CA ALA A 94 -14.15 -0.23 4.30
C ALA A 94 -12.90 0.11 3.46
N ILE A 95 -11.83 -0.66 3.61
CA ILE A 95 -10.60 -0.50 2.81
C ILE A 95 -10.87 -0.80 1.33
N ILE A 96 -11.65 -1.84 1.01
CA ILE A 96 -12.04 -2.15 -0.38
C ILE A 96 -12.81 -0.98 -1.00
N ILE A 97 -13.80 -0.44 -0.29
CA ILE A 97 -14.59 0.71 -0.76
C ILE A 97 -13.67 1.92 -0.98
N GLY A 98 -12.80 2.22 -0.02
CA GLY A 98 -11.81 3.30 -0.15
C GLY A 98 -10.88 3.13 -1.34
N ALA A 99 -10.37 1.91 -1.58
CA ALA A 99 -9.52 1.59 -2.72
C ALA A 99 -10.25 1.74 -4.07
N ILE A 100 -11.52 1.31 -4.14
CA ILE A 100 -12.36 1.50 -5.33
C ILE A 100 -12.57 2.99 -5.62
N LEU A 101 -12.90 3.78 -4.60
CA LEU A 101 -13.10 5.23 -4.74
C LEU A 101 -11.81 5.93 -5.17
N ALA A 102 -10.67 5.57 -4.59
CA ALA A 102 -9.38 6.10 -4.99
C ALA A 102 -9.04 5.76 -6.45
N GLY A 103 -9.25 4.51 -6.87
CA GLY A 103 -9.05 4.09 -8.26
C GLY A 103 -9.97 4.83 -9.24
N TRP A 104 -11.23 5.03 -8.88
CA TRP A 104 -12.18 5.80 -9.67
C TRP A 104 -11.79 7.29 -9.79
N PHE A 105 -11.38 7.91 -8.68
CA PHE A 105 -10.90 9.29 -8.66
C PHE A 105 -9.65 9.47 -9.54
N TYR A 106 -8.68 8.55 -9.42
CA TYR A 106 -7.48 8.56 -10.24
C TYR A 106 -7.80 8.43 -11.73
N TRP A 107 -8.70 7.50 -12.09
CA TRP A 107 -9.18 7.36 -13.47
C TRP A 107 -9.84 8.63 -14.00
N LYS A 108 -10.59 9.36 -13.17
CA LYS A 108 -11.19 10.65 -13.55
C LYS A 108 -10.15 11.74 -13.84
N ILE A 109 -9.06 11.78 -13.08
CA ILE A 109 -7.96 12.72 -13.29
C ILE A 109 -7.22 12.38 -14.57
N GLU A 110 -6.71 11.14 -14.72
CA GLU A 110 -5.95 10.74 -15.90
C GLU A 110 -6.81 10.71 -17.18
N GLY A 111 -8.09 10.34 -17.06
CA GLY A 111 -9.02 10.32 -18.18
C GLY A 111 -9.42 11.71 -18.70
N ALA A 112 -9.21 12.76 -17.90
CA ALA A 112 -9.40 14.15 -18.30
C ALA A 112 -8.18 14.74 -19.05
N GLU A 113 -7.05 14.04 -19.07
CA GLU A 113 -5.82 14.44 -19.79
C GLU A 113 -5.77 13.91 -21.24
N LYS A 114 -6.92 13.45 -21.78
CA LYS A 114 -7.08 13.05 -23.19
C LYS A 114 -7.58 14.18 -24.07
#